data_AF-A0A1Q2L3R8-F1
#
_entry.id   AF-A0A1Q2L3R8-F1
#
_cell.length_a   1.000
_cell.length_b   1.000
_cell.length_c   1.000
_cell.angle_alpha   90.00
_cell.angle_beta   90.00
_cell.angle_gamma   90.00
#
_symmetry.space_group_name_H-M   'P 1'
#
loop_
_entity.id
_entity.type
_entity.pdbx_description
1 polymer ?
#
loop_
_entity_poly.entity_id
_entity_poly.type
_entity_poly.pdbx_seq_one_letter_code
_entity_poly.pdbx_strand_id
1 'polypeptide(L)'
;MLIAGGCSIASDQAESTEETANEQTSEIKDAANQAAQKQVLNHVAAKTYVNNPQAPETRSLKEVGQTFTDEDGSVTLKAITDYSGTHSIGPVKLTIADIKVMNYSPSPDLIDYFHGYTHSEDNFSYIKLQVTIENTSEQLVDFAPVSVLETNEGEKKDFEDDFYLQNLYGQLQSGETKMGELAFVLEKTDLENLKSIAIHTSDVFDEKKTSLHEGEIVEISF
;
A
#
# COMPACT_ATOMS: atom_id res chain seq x y z
N MET A 1 27.82 50.72 66.23
CA MET A 1 27.12 51.90 65.68
C MET A 1 25.71 51.43 65.33
N LEU A 2 24.70 51.84 66.11
CA LEU A 2 23.29 51.82 65.68
C LEU A 2 23.20 52.68 64.39
N ILE A 3 22.29 52.44 63.43
CA ILE A 3 20.84 52.65 63.52
C ILE A 3 20.15 51.86 62.39
N ALA A 4 18.93 51.39 62.70
CA ALA A 4 17.98 50.67 61.88
C ALA A 4 17.17 51.53 60.88
N GLY A 5 16.51 50.84 59.95
CA GLY A 5 15.31 51.27 59.21
C GLY A 5 15.09 50.32 58.03
N GLY A 6 13.93 49.72 57.74
CA GLY A 6 12.59 49.68 58.33
C GLY A 6 11.70 48.82 57.40
N CYS A 7 10.73 48.09 57.98
CA CYS A 7 9.41 47.57 57.49
C CYS A 7 9.18 47.19 56.00
N SER A 8 8.27 46.29 55.59
CA SER A 8 7.59 45.07 56.07
C SER A 8 6.49 44.72 55.03
N ILE A 9 6.34 43.43 54.69
CA ILE A 9 5.10 42.68 54.38
C ILE A 9 4.42 42.79 52.98
N ALA A 10 3.88 41.61 52.59
CA ALA A 10 2.85 41.27 51.58
C ALA A 10 3.38 40.88 50.19
N SER A 11 2.86 39.91 49.43
CA SER A 11 1.99 38.74 49.59
C SER A 11 1.74 38.21 48.16
N ASP A 12 1.88 36.90 47.95
CA ASP A 12 1.12 36.03 47.01
C ASP A 12 0.93 36.36 45.50
N GLN A 13 0.72 35.27 44.74
CA GLN A 13 0.38 35.11 43.31
C GLN A 13 1.54 35.26 42.28
N ALA A 14 1.95 34.23 41.53
CA ALA A 14 1.27 33.33 40.57
C ALA A 14 1.44 33.82 39.11
N GLU A 15 1.74 32.84 38.23
CA GLU A 15 1.87 32.88 36.74
C GLU A 15 3.09 33.66 36.18
N SER A 16 3.77 33.24 35.11
CA SER A 16 3.55 32.24 34.05
C SER A 16 4.89 31.98 33.35
N THR A 17 5.13 30.75 32.87
CA THR A 17 5.36 30.40 31.45
C THR A 17 5.90 28.96 31.36
N GLU A 18 4.98 28.02 31.12
CA GLU A 18 5.26 26.84 30.30
C GLU A 18 5.32 27.29 28.83
N GLU A 19 6.29 26.79 28.07
CA GLU A 19 6.15 26.38 26.65
C GLU A 19 7.53 26.09 26.08
N THR A 20 7.93 24.81 26.04
CA THR A 20 8.71 24.16 24.95
C THR A 20 9.16 22.77 25.40
N ALA A 21 8.26 21.78 25.34
CA ALA A 21 8.65 20.38 25.61
C ALA A 21 7.75 19.33 24.93
N ASN A 22 6.97 19.67 23.88
CA ASN A 22 5.98 18.74 23.35
C ASN A 22 6.08 18.40 21.84
N GLU A 23 7.06 18.93 21.09
CA GLU A 23 7.17 18.63 19.66
C GLU A 23 8.12 17.45 19.35
N GLN A 24 9.16 17.20 20.15
CA GLN A 24 10.11 16.10 19.88
C GLN A 24 9.58 14.69 20.24
N THR A 25 8.49 14.57 20.99
CA THR A 25 8.00 13.27 21.48
C THR A 25 7.01 12.59 20.51
N SER A 26 6.47 13.34 19.54
CA SER A 26 5.53 12.83 18.52
C SER A 26 6.26 12.15 17.36
N GLU A 27 7.30 12.79 16.83
CA GLU A 27 8.02 12.30 15.64
C GLU A 27 8.74 10.97 15.87
N ILE A 28 9.25 10.73 17.09
CA ILE A 28 9.94 9.47 17.45
C ILE A 28 8.94 8.31 17.56
N LYS A 29 7.69 8.57 17.96
CA LYS A 29 6.64 7.54 18.07
C LYS A 29 6.11 7.14 16.70
N ASP A 30 5.94 8.08 15.79
CA ASP A 30 5.46 7.79 14.43
C ASP A 30 6.52 7.06 13.61
N ALA A 31 7.80 7.46 13.71
CA ALA A 31 8.89 6.75 13.06
C ALA A 31 9.11 5.33 13.62
N ALA A 32 8.97 5.14 14.93
CA ALA A 32 9.07 3.82 15.56
C ALA A 32 7.88 2.91 15.21
N ASN A 33 6.68 3.48 15.06
CA ASN A 33 5.47 2.74 14.68
C ASN A 33 5.52 2.34 13.19
N GLN A 34 6.00 3.22 12.31
CA GLN A 34 6.26 2.90 10.90
C GLN A 34 7.36 1.84 10.74
N ALA A 35 8.46 1.94 11.49
CA ALA A 35 9.52 0.94 11.46
C ALA A 35 9.07 -0.41 12.01
N ALA A 36 8.26 -0.43 13.08
CA ALA A 36 7.69 -1.65 13.64
C ALA A 36 6.65 -2.30 12.69
N GLN A 37 5.80 -1.50 12.04
CA GLN A 37 4.87 -1.98 11.02
C GLN A 37 5.62 -2.57 9.82
N LYS A 38 6.65 -1.88 9.32
CA LYS A 38 7.52 -2.36 8.23
C LYS A 38 8.22 -3.67 8.57
N GLN A 39 8.62 -3.86 9.84
CA GLN A 39 9.23 -5.12 10.29
C GLN A 39 8.22 -6.27 10.47
N VAL A 40 7.01 -6.00 10.94
CA VAL A 40 5.95 -7.03 11.05
C VAL A 40 5.47 -7.47 9.65
N LEU A 41 5.27 -6.52 8.73
CA LEU A 41 4.98 -6.80 7.30
C LEU A 41 6.08 -7.68 6.68
N ASN A 42 7.35 -7.31 6.87
CA ASN A 42 8.48 -8.10 6.36
C ASN A 42 8.55 -9.52 6.98
N HIS A 43 8.21 -9.68 8.25
CA HIS A 43 8.27 -10.99 8.93
C HIS A 43 7.14 -11.93 8.50
N VAL A 44 5.93 -11.40 8.29
CA VAL A 44 4.77 -12.19 7.82
C VAL A 44 4.91 -12.52 6.33
N ALA A 45 5.40 -11.58 5.51
CA ALA A 45 5.66 -11.81 4.09
C ALA A 45 6.76 -12.87 3.83
N ALA A 46 7.77 -12.97 4.69
CA ALA A 46 8.95 -13.81 4.44
C ALA A 46 8.74 -15.33 4.66
N LYS A 47 7.71 -15.77 5.39
CA LYS A 47 7.56 -17.20 5.75
C LYS A 47 6.56 -18.01 4.91
N THR A 48 5.72 -17.38 4.09
CA THR A 48 4.64 -18.08 3.37
C THR A 48 4.34 -17.54 1.97
N TYR A 49 5.02 -16.49 1.48
CA TYR A 49 4.76 -15.96 0.14
C TYR A 49 5.32 -16.89 -0.94
N VAL A 50 4.43 -17.40 -1.79
CA VAL A 50 4.75 -18.19 -2.98
C VAL A 50 4.80 -17.22 -4.16
N ASN A 51 5.89 -17.27 -4.96
CA ASN A 51 6.00 -16.45 -6.15
C ASN A 51 4.80 -16.70 -7.09
N ASN A 52 4.33 -15.65 -7.76
CA ASN A 52 3.26 -15.81 -8.72
C ASN A 52 3.78 -16.58 -9.95
N PRO A 53 3.12 -17.64 -10.45
CA PRO A 53 3.60 -18.43 -11.59
C PRO A 53 3.45 -17.72 -12.94
N GLN A 54 2.95 -16.49 -12.97
CA GLN A 54 2.76 -15.70 -14.19
C GLN A 54 3.80 -14.58 -14.33
N ALA A 55 4.76 -14.45 -13.40
CA ALA A 55 5.77 -13.42 -13.47
C ALA A 55 7.01 -13.72 -12.59
N PRO A 56 8.20 -13.26 -13.01
CA PRO A 56 9.41 -13.44 -12.23
C PRO A 56 9.35 -12.85 -10.81
N GLU A 57 10.17 -13.41 -9.92
CA GLU A 57 10.30 -12.92 -8.55
C GLU A 57 10.94 -11.51 -8.50
N THR A 58 10.29 -10.56 -7.83
CA THR A 58 10.69 -9.13 -7.84
C THR A 58 11.09 -8.58 -6.48
N ARG A 59 11.14 -9.39 -5.41
CA ARG A 59 11.50 -8.94 -4.05
C ARG A 59 12.90 -8.33 -3.96
N SER A 60 13.86 -8.83 -4.75
CA SER A 60 15.25 -8.37 -4.78
C SER A 60 15.44 -7.01 -5.46
N LEU A 61 14.48 -6.58 -6.29
CA LEU A 61 14.57 -5.35 -7.07
C LEU A 61 14.23 -4.14 -6.19
N LYS A 62 15.22 -3.25 -6.02
CA LYS A 62 15.15 -2.07 -5.15
C LYS A 62 15.55 -0.77 -5.85
N GLU A 63 16.22 -0.84 -6.99
CA GLU A 63 16.69 0.33 -7.73
C GLU A 63 16.19 0.29 -9.18
N VAL A 64 15.72 1.42 -9.68
CA VAL A 64 15.26 1.56 -11.08
C VAL A 64 16.38 1.15 -12.04
N GLY A 65 16.03 0.34 -13.04
CA GLY A 65 16.94 -0.26 -14.01
C GLY A 65 17.49 -1.63 -13.60
N GLN A 66 17.27 -2.09 -12.36
CA GLN A 66 17.61 -3.46 -11.99
C GLN A 66 16.71 -4.47 -12.72
N THR A 67 17.32 -5.58 -13.14
CA THR A 67 16.64 -6.66 -13.86
C THR A 67 16.71 -7.96 -13.06
N PHE A 68 15.66 -8.76 -13.13
CA PHE A 68 15.65 -10.14 -12.66
C PHE A 68 15.14 -11.06 -13.77
N THR A 69 15.60 -12.31 -13.76
CA THR A 69 15.23 -13.33 -14.74
C THR A 69 15.12 -14.67 -14.03
N ASP A 70 14.02 -15.37 -14.26
CA ASP A 70 13.80 -16.75 -13.86
C ASP A 70 13.06 -17.52 -14.97
N GLU A 71 12.36 -18.60 -14.63
CA GLU A 71 11.65 -19.44 -15.59
C GLU A 71 10.44 -18.74 -16.25
N ASP A 72 9.88 -17.71 -15.60
CA ASP A 72 8.70 -16.97 -16.07
C ASP A 72 9.09 -15.82 -17.01
N GLY A 73 10.38 -15.61 -17.27
CA GLY A 73 10.90 -14.59 -18.18
C GLY A 73 11.80 -13.56 -17.49
N SER A 74 11.77 -12.31 -17.95
CA SER A 74 12.63 -11.24 -17.42
C SER A 74 11.88 -9.95 -17.16
N VAL A 75 12.12 -9.37 -16.00
CA VAL A 75 11.52 -8.10 -15.56
C VAL A 75 12.60 -7.07 -15.26
N THR A 76 12.35 -5.81 -15.62
CA THR A 76 13.20 -4.66 -15.29
C THR A 76 12.40 -3.64 -14.50
N LEU A 77 12.91 -3.20 -13.36
CA LEU A 77 12.25 -2.22 -12.49
C LEU A 77 12.27 -0.83 -13.17
N LYS A 78 11.09 -0.27 -13.41
CA LYS A 78 10.90 1.03 -14.09
C LYS A 78 10.54 2.14 -13.12
N ALA A 79 9.75 1.86 -12.10
CA ALA A 79 9.46 2.79 -11.01
C ALA A 79 9.22 2.03 -9.70
N ILE A 80 9.50 2.66 -8.57
CA ILE A 80 9.25 2.14 -7.22
C ILE A 80 8.97 3.32 -6.31
N THR A 81 8.03 3.15 -5.39
CA THR A 81 7.74 4.13 -4.33
C THR A 81 8.02 3.51 -2.96
N ASP A 82 8.36 4.33 -1.98
CA ASP A 82 8.53 3.90 -0.59
C ASP A 82 7.20 3.88 0.20
N TYR A 83 6.10 4.21 -0.48
CA TYR A 83 4.77 4.20 0.08
C TYR A 83 4.44 2.86 0.77
N SER A 84 4.02 2.98 2.02
CA SER A 84 3.47 1.88 2.81
C SER A 84 2.43 2.47 3.75
N GLY A 85 1.16 2.17 3.50
CA GLY A 85 0.03 2.77 4.20
C GLY A 85 -0.98 1.74 4.65
N THR A 86 -1.57 1.96 5.82
CA THR A 86 -2.69 1.18 6.35
C THR A 86 -3.91 2.09 6.48
N HIS A 87 -5.03 1.62 5.91
CA HIS A 87 -6.30 2.32 5.81
C HIS A 87 -7.40 1.54 6.51
N SER A 88 -8.27 2.23 7.23
CA SER A 88 -9.42 1.64 7.92
C SER A 88 -10.69 2.05 7.19
N ILE A 89 -11.28 1.11 6.47
CA ILE A 89 -12.46 1.31 5.63
C ILE A 89 -13.59 0.52 6.30
N GLY A 90 -14.33 1.19 7.17
CA GLY A 90 -15.30 0.53 8.06
C GLY A 90 -14.64 -0.62 8.86
N PRO A 91 -15.19 -1.86 8.81
CA PRO A 91 -14.60 -3.00 9.50
C PRO A 91 -13.41 -3.64 8.78
N VAL A 92 -12.99 -3.13 7.61
CA VAL A 92 -11.85 -3.67 6.86
C VAL A 92 -10.61 -2.82 7.12
N LYS A 93 -9.50 -3.50 7.41
CA LYS A 93 -8.17 -2.88 7.47
C LYS A 93 -7.38 -3.32 6.25
N LEU A 94 -7.04 -2.36 5.39
CA LEU A 94 -6.27 -2.55 4.16
C LEU A 94 -4.87 -1.98 4.35
N THR A 95 -3.84 -2.77 4.08
CA THR A 95 -2.46 -2.30 3.99
C THR A 95 -1.98 -2.45 2.55
N ILE A 96 -1.37 -1.40 2.00
CA ILE A 96 -0.80 -1.36 0.65
C ILE A 96 0.70 -1.07 0.78
N ALA A 97 1.53 -1.86 0.11
CA ALA A 97 3.00 -1.75 0.12
C ALA A 97 3.65 -2.36 -1.14
N ASP A 98 4.99 -2.30 -1.22
CA ASP A 98 5.83 -2.87 -2.31
C ASP A 98 5.32 -2.55 -3.73
N ILE A 99 4.99 -1.29 -3.97
CA ILE A 99 4.45 -0.85 -5.25
C ILE A 99 5.59 -0.65 -6.24
N LYS A 100 5.53 -1.36 -7.35
CA LYS A 100 6.55 -1.35 -8.41
C LYS A 100 5.92 -1.32 -9.78
N VAL A 101 6.58 -0.64 -10.70
CA VAL A 101 6.28 -0.69 -12.12
C VAL A 101 7.42 -1.42 -12.80
N MET A 102 7.08 -2.42 -13.60
CA MET A 102 8.02 -3.33 -14.23
C MET A 102 7.84 -3.28 -15.74
N ASN A 103 8.93 -3.39 -16.48
CA ASN A 103 8.87 -3.82 -17.88
C ASN A 103 9.12 -5.33 -17.92
N TYR A 104 8.28 -6.09 -18.61
CA TYR A 104 8.26 -7.54 -18.59
C TYR A 104 8.35 -8.13 -19.99
N SER A 105 9.28 -9.05 -20.16
CA SER A 105 9.28 -10.00 -21.28
C SER A 105 8.99 -11.40 -20.74
N PRO A 106 7.76 -11.91 -20.90
CA PRO A 106 7.40 -13.25 -20.46
C PRO A 106 8.21 -14.34 -21.13
N SER A 107 8.27 -15.51 -20.48
CA SER A 107 8.74 -16.73 -21.13
C SER A 107 7.78 -17.13 -22.27
N PRO A 108 8.27 -17.84 -23.31
CA PRO A 108 7.44 -18.20 -24.47
C PRO A 108 6.14 -18.96 -24.15
N ASP A 109 6.11 -19.73 -23.06
CA ASP A 109 4.94 -20.49 -22.61
C ASP A 109 3.87 -19.62 -21.92
N LEU A 110 4.22 -18.40 -21.48
CA LEU A 110 3.30 -17.44 -20.89
C LEU A 110 2.70 -16.46 -21.91
N ILE A 111 3.17 -16.47 -23.17
CA ILE A 111 2.64 -15.59 -24.21
C ILE A 111 1.13 -15.77 -24.40
N ASP A 112 0.66 -17.02 -24.47
CA ASP A 112 -0.77 -17.31 -24.64
C ASP A 112 -1.62 -16.83 -23.47
N TYR A 113 -1.03 -16.78 -22.27
CA TYR A 113 -1.68 -16.25 -21.08
C TYR A 113 -1.88 -14.73 -21.19
N PHE A 114 -0.85 -14.02 -21.67
CA PHE A 114 -0.87 -12.56 -21.76
C PHE A 114 -1.67 -12.00 -22.95
N HIS A 115 -2.01 -12.82 -23.95
CA HIS A 115 -2.99 -12.45 -24.98
C HIS A 115 -4.32 -11.93 -24.40
N GLY A 116 -4.71 -12.38 -23.20
CA GLY A 116 -5.93 -11.94 -22.52
C GLY A 116 -5.84 -10.54 -21.92
N TYR A 117 -4.64 -10.02 -21.67
CA TYR A 117 -4.40 -8.78 -20.93
C TYR A 117 -3.72 -7.69 -21.76
N THR A 118 -3.05 -8.05 -22.85
CA THR A 118 -2.37 -7.08 -23.70
C THR A 118 -2.22 -7.54 -25.15
N HIS A 119 -2.03 -6.57 -26.05
CA HIS A 119 -1.60 -6.81 -27.44
C HIS A 119 -0.08 -6.79 -27.63
N SER A 120 0.70 -6.54 -26.56
CA SER A 120 2.17 -6.52 -26.57
C SER A 120 2.74 -7.62 -25.66
N GLU A 121 2.16 -8.81 -25.75
CA GLU A 121 2.46 -9.99 -24.92
C GLU A 121 3.95 -10.40 -24.84
N ASP A 122 4.79 -10.02 -25.78
CA ASP A 122 6.23 -10.30 -25.79
C ASP A 122 7.06 -9.28 -25.00
N ASN A 123 6.54 -8.06 -24.84
CA ASN A 123 7.13 -7.00 -24.04
C ASN A 123 6.10 -5.94 -23.65
N PHE A 124 5.74 -5.88 -22.37
CA PHE A 124 4.80 -4.90 -21.85
C PHE A 124 5.21 -4.38 -20.48
N SER A 125 4.60 -3.27 -20.07
CA SER A 125 4.76 -2.73 -18.73
C SER A 125 3.58 -3.12 -17.85
N TYR A 126 3.84 -3.34 -16.56
CA TYR A 126 2.79 -3.58 -15.59
C TYR A 126 3.12 -2.90 -14.26
N ILE A 127 2.09 -2.58 -13.50
CA ILE A 127 2.20 -2.17 -12.10
C ILE A 127 1.80 -3.32 -11.20
N LYS A 128 2.54 -3.52 -10.11
CA LYS A 128 2.16 -4.42 -9.03
C LYS A 128 2.16 -3.73 -7.68
N LEU A 129 1.37 -4.28 -6.76
CA LEU A 129 1.30 -3.86 -5.37
C LEU A 129 1.04 -5.06 -4.48
N GLN A 130 1.64 -5.05 -3.29
CA GLN A 130 1.29 -5.97 -2.22
C GLN A 130 0.15 -5.38 -1.40
N VAL A 131 -0.84 -6.22 -1.08
CA VAL A 131 -1.95 -5.87 -0.20
C VAL A 131 -2.08 -6.87 0.95
N THR A 132 -2.50 -6.37 2.11
CA THR A 132 -3.00 -7.18 3.23
C THR A 132 -4.36 -6.66 3.63
N ILE A 133 -5.35 -7.55 3.71
CA ILE A 133 -6.75 -7.21 3.96
C ILE A 133 -7.19 -8.01 5.17
N GLU A 134 -7.67 -7.33 6.20
CA GLU A 134 -8.14 -7.94 7.44
C GLU A 134 -9.60 -7.51 7.69
N ASN A 135 -10.50 -8.47 7.89
CA ASN A 135 -11.83 -8.20 8.41
C ASN A 135 -11.80 -8.18 9.93
N THR A 136 -11.94 -7.00 10.52
CA THR A 136 -11.86 -6.79 11.97
C THR A 136 -13.22 -6.94 12.68
N SER A 137 -14.28 -7.29 11.95
CA SER A 137 -15.61 -7.50 12.50
C SER A 137 -15.92 -8.96 12.78
N GLU A 138 -16.99 -9.18 13.54
CA GLU A 138 -17.58 -10.51 13.79
C GLU A 138 -18.52 -10.99 12.67
N GLN A 139 -18.62 -10.25 11.57
CA GLN A 139 -19.56 -10.51 10.47
C GLN A 139 -18.80 -10.82 9.18
N LEU A 140 -19.44 -11.56 8.28
CA LEU A 140 -18.94 -11.71 6.92
C LEU A 140 -19.08 -10.37 6.18
N VAL A 141 -18.01 -9.96 5.50
CA VAL A 141 -18.00 -8.77 4.63
C VAL A 141 -17.51 -9.14 3.24
N ASP A 142 -17.81 -8.30 2.25
CA ASP A 142 -17.33 -8.43 0.88
C ASP A 142 -16.61 -7.14 0.46
N PHE A 143 -15.38 -7.29 -0.03
CA PHE A 143 -14.48 -6.16 -0.27
C PHE A 143 -13.48 -6.48 -1.39
N ALA A 144 -13.12 -5.46 -2.17
CA ALA A 144 -12.03 -5.49 -3.13
C ALA A 144 -10.99 -4.39 -2.79
N PRO A 145 -9.71 -4.74 -2.60
CA PRO A 145 -8.66 -3.78 -2.29
C PRO A 145 -8.38 -2.81 -3.45
N VAL A 146 -8.71 -3.22 -4.68
CA VAL A 146 -8.67 -2.41 -5.90
C VAL A 146 -9.97 -2.71 -6.65
N SER A 147 -10.86 -1.72 -6.71
CA SER A 147 -12.00 -1.70 -7.63
C SER A 147 -11.64 -1.04 -8.95
N VAL A 148 -10.84 0.03 -8.87
CA VAL A 148 -10.21 0.72 -10.01
C VAL A 148 -8.81 1.17 -9.60
N LEU A 149 -7.82 0.86 -10.43
CA LEU A 149 -6.52 1.53 -10.44
C LEU A 149 -6.52 2.53 -11.60
N GLU A 150 -6.18 3.79 -11.32
CA GLU A 150 -6.08 4.84 -12.33
C GLU A 150 -4.69 5.47 -12.31
N THR A 151 -4.07 5.62 -13.48
CA THR A 151 -2.80 6.36 -13.60
C THR A 151 -3.06 7.85 -13.75
N ASN A 152 -2.07 8.70 -13.47
CA ASN A 152 -2.19 10.15 -13.70
C ASN A 152 -2.37 10.54 -15.19
N GLU A 153 -2.24 9.58 -16.11
CA GLU A 153 -2.55 9.76 -17.54
C GLU A 153 -3.97 9.27 -17.92
N GLY A 154 -4.74 8.79 -16.94
CA GLY A 154 -6.14 8.39 -17.09
C GLY A 154 -6.35 6.96 -17.58
N GLU A 155 -5.31 6.14 -17.64
CA GLU A 155 -5.48 4.69 -17.83
C GLU A 155 -6.13 4.09 -16.60
N LYS A 156 -7.24 3.37 -16.78
CA LYS A 156 -7.96 2.67 -15.72
C LYS A 156 -7.82 1.16 -15.90
N LYS A 157 -7.68 0.45 -14.79
CA LYS A 157 -7.68 -1.00 -14.67
C LYS A 157 -8.67 -1.39 -13.59
N ASP A 158 -9.50 -2.39 -13.82
CA ASP A 158 -10.41 -2.92 -12.81
C ASP A 158 -9.89 -4.24 -12.24
N PHE A 159 -10.65 -4.86 -11.33
CA PHE A 159 -10.22 -6.10 -10.69
C PHE A 159 -10.16 -7.30 -11.65
N GLU A 160 -10.84 -7.26 -12.80
CA GLU A 160 -10.78 -8.32 -13.82
C GLU A 160 -9.46 -8.26 -14.62
N ASP A 161 -8.80 -7.09 -14.62
CA ASP A 161 -7.48 -6.89 -15.24
C ASP A 161 -6.30 -7.41 -14.39
N ASP A 162 -6.55 -7.90 -13.16
CA ASP A 162 -5.50 -8.47 -12.31
C ASP A 162 -5.02 -9.82 -12.86
N PHE A 163 -3.82 -9.85 -13.44
CA PHE A 163 -3.26 -11.08 -13.98
C PHE A 163 -2.54 -11.95 -12.92
N TYR A 164 -2.44 -11.50 -11.67
CA TYR A 164 -1.90 -12.35 -10.61
C TYR A 164 -2.92 -13.34 -10.06
N LEU A 165 -4.22 -13.02 -10.11
CA LEU A 165 -5.34 -13.91 -9.79
C LEU A 165 -5.22 -14.59 -8.41
N GLN A 166 -4.72 -13.87 -7.41
CA GLN A 166 -4.51 -14.39 -6.05
C GLN A 166 -5.78 -14.39 -5.17
N ASN A 167 -6.96 -14.16 -5.75
CA ASN A 167 -8.26 -14.16 -5.07
C ASN A 167 -8.35 -13.19 -3.88
N LEU A 168 -7.80 -11.99 -4.05
CA LEU A 168 -7.71 -10.96 -3.00
C LEU A 168 -8.97 -10.12 -2.85
N TYR A 169 -9.98 -10.30 -3.69
CA TYR A 169 -11.28 -9.64 -3.60
C TYR A 169 -12.40 -10.62 -3.19
N GLY A 170 -13.56 -10.07 -2.81
CA GLY A 170 -14.76 -10.82 -2.47
C GLY A 170 -14.94 -11.03 -0.97
N GLN A 171 -15.51 -12.17 -0.59
CA GLN A 171 -15.91 -12.44 0.78
C GLN A 171 -14.72 -12.66 1.73
N LEU A 172 -14.85 -12.11 2.94
CA LEU A 172 -13.95 -12.23 4.08
C LEU A 172 -14.77 -12.66 5.31
N GLN A 173 -14.42 -13.79 5.91
CA GLN A 173 -14.99 -14.26 7.17
C GLN A 173 -14.58 -13.35 8.35
N SER A 174 -15.26 -13.49 9.49
CA SER A 174 -14.86 -12.82 10.74
C SER A 174 -13.39 -13.11 11.06
N GLY A 175 -12.60 -12.06 11.28
CA GLY A 175 -11.17 -12.16 11.60
C GLY A 175 -10.28 -12.66 10.46
N GLU A 176 -10.81 -12.89 9.25
CA GLU A 176 -10.02 -13.39 8.13
C GLU A 176 -9.00 -12.34 7.67
N THR A 177 -7.77 -12.79 7.42
CA THR A 177 -6.72 -11.99 6.79
C THR A 177 -6.30 -12.64 5.47
N LYS A 178 -6.36 -11.87 4.38
CA LYS A 178 -5.77 -12.23 3.08
C LYS A 178 -4.56 -11.34 2.81
N MET A 179 -3.51 -11.92 2.23
CA MET A 179 -2.31 -11.19 1.83
C MET A 179 -1.82 -11.73 0.49
N GLY A 180 -1.42 -10.83 -0.39
CA GLY A 180 -0.91 -11.21 -1.70
C GLY A 180 -0.51 -10.00 -2.54
N GLU A 181 -0.32 -10.24 -3.82
CA GLU A 181 0.02 -9.22 -4.81
C GLU A 181 -1.05 -9.17 -5.89
N LEU A 182 -1.31 -7.94 -6.36
CA LEU A 182 -2.11 -7.66 -7.55
C LEU A 182 -1.19 -7.10 -8.62
N ALA A 183 -1.46 -7.39 -9.88
CA ALA A 183 -0.68 -6.87 -11.00
C ALA A 183 -1.54 -6.56 -12.22
N PHE A 184 -1.32 -5.38 -12.79
CA PHE A 184 -2.12 -4.84 -13.89
C PHE A 184 -1.21 -4.37 -15.03
N VAL A 185 -1.44 -4.85 -16.24
CA VAL A 185 -0.74 -4.36 -17.44
C VAL A 185 -1.08 -2.89 -17.67
N LEU A 186 -0.08 -2.06 -17.95
CA LEU A 186 -0.22 -0.67 -18.39
C LEU A 186 0.05 -0.58 -19.90
N GLU A 187 -1.00 -0.34 -20.68
CA GLU A 187 -0.92 -0.25 -22.16
C GLU A 187 -0.96 1.19 -22.67
N LYS A 188 -1.59 2.10 -21.93
CA LYS A 188 -1.85 3.47 -22.38
C LYS A 188 -0.98 4.49 -21.68
N THR A 189 -0.43 4.14 -20.53
CA THR A 189 0.44 4.99 -19.72
C THR A 189 1.86 4.97 -20.27
N ASP A 190 2.37 6.15 -20.62
CA ASP A 190 3.79 6.39 -20.88
C ASP A 190 4.54 6.42 -19.54
N LEU A 191 5.42 5.45 -19.32
CA LEU A 191 6.15 5.33 -18.06
C LEU A 191 7.04 6.53 -17.74
N GLU A 192 7.46 7.32 -18.74
CA GLU A 192 8.23 8.54 -18.50
C GLU A 192 7.37 9.67 -17.92
N ASN A 193 6.05 9.59 -18.07
CA ASN A 193 5.07 10.55 -17.54
C ASN A 193 4.31 10.03 -16.31
N LEU A 194 4.55 8.79 -15.91
CA LEU A 194 3.95 8.21 -14.70
C LEU A 194 4.52 8.89 -13.46
N LYS A 195 3.66 9.59 -12.74
CA LYS A 195 3.97 10.35 -11.52
C LYS A 195 3.15 9.87 -10.33
N SER A 196 1.94 9.38 -10.57
CA SER A 196 1.07 8.87 -9.53
C SER A 196 0.05 7.88 -10.06
N ILE A 197 -0.50 7.12 -9.12
CA ILE A 197 -1.69 6.31 -9.30
C ILE A 197 -2.72 6.64 -8.23
N ALA A 198 -3.99 6.44 -8.55
CA ALA A 198 -5.11 6.42 -7.62
C ALA A 198 -5.62 4.98 -7.51
N ILE A 199 -5.69 4.46 -6.30
CA ILE A 199 -6.32 3.17 -6.00
C ILE A 199 -7.68 3.45 -5.38
N HIS A 200 -8.73 3.13 -6.11
CA HIS A 200 -10.10 3.09 -5.59
C HIS A 200 -10.31 1.72 -4.97
N THR A 201 -10.75 1.64 -3.72
CA THR A 201 -11.24 0.39 -3.15
C THR A 201 -12.70 0.19 -3.54
N SER A 202 -13.27 -0.99 -3.32
CA SER A 202 -14.73 -1.09 -3.27
C SER A 202 -15.26 -0.47 -1.97
N ASP A 203 -16.57 -0.25 -1.92
CA ASP A 203 -17.30 -0.21 -0.66
C ASP A 203 -17.12 -1.53 0.10
N VAL A 204 -17.36 -1.50 1.41
CA VAL A 204 -17.50 -2.71 2.20
C VAL A 204 -18.97 -3.11 2.20
N PHE A 205 -19.26 -4.31 1.71
CA PHE A 205 -20.63 -4.82 1.66
C PHE A 205 -20.89 -5.90 2.70
N ASP A 206 -22.14 -6.03 3.13
CA ASP A 206 -22.62 -7.20 3.88
C ASP A 206 -22.88 -8.41 2.97
N GLU A 207 -23.30 -9.53 3.57
CA GLU A 207 -23.68 -10.76 2.85
C GLU A 207 -24.79 -10.56 1.80
N LYS A 208 -25.60 -9.49 1.94
CA LYS A 208 -26.73 -9.15 1.07
C LYS A 208 -26.37 -8.11 0.02
N LYS A 209 -25.09 -7.76 -0.11
CA LYS A 209 -24.57 -6.71 -0.99
C LYS A 209 -25.09 -5.31 -0.65
N THR A 210 -25.47 -5.08 0.60
CA THR A 210 -25.76 -3.74 1.12
C THR A 210 -24.45 -3.07 1.49
N SER A 211 -24.21 -1.85 1.02
CA SER A 211 -23.03 -1.08 1.42
C SER A 211 -23.11 -0.75 2.92
N LEU A 212 -22.10 -1.16 3.67
CA LEU A 212 -21.89 -0.88 5.09
C LEU A 212 -21.02 0.37 5.29
N HIS A 213 -20.09 0.60 4.36
CA HIS A 213 -19.16 1.72 4.39
C HIS A 213 -18.70 2.03 2.96
N GLU A 214 -18.61 3.32 2.61
CA GLU A 214 -18.08 3.76 1.32
C GLU A 214 -16.60 3.41 1.17
N GLY A 215 -16.18 3.10 -0.06
CA GLY A 215 -14.77 2.88 -0.39
C GLY A 215 -13.92 4.14 -0.24
N GLU A 216 -12.61 3.98 -0.39
CA GLU A 216 -11.62 5.06 -0.32
C GLU A 216 -10.85 5.19 -1.63
N ILE A 217 -10.33 6.40 -1.89
CA ILE A 217 -9.35 6.67 -2.96
C ILE A 217 -8.01 6.94 -2.30
N VAL A 218 -7.02 6.11 -2.61
CA VAL A 218 -5.66 6.20 -2.11
C VAL A 218 -4.75 6.69 -3.24
N GLU A 219 -4.29 7.93 -3.13
CA GLU A 219 -3.35 8.56 -4.07
C GLU A 219 -1.91 8.23 -3.69
N ILE A 220 -1.11 7.75 -4.64
CA ILE A 220 0.26 7.29 -4.41
C ILE A 220 1.18 7.88 -5.47
N SER A 221 2.26 8.53 -5.04
CA SER A 221 3.27 9.12 -5.92
C SER A 221 4.49 8.22 -6.11
N PHE A 222 5.13 8.32 -7.27
CA PHE A 222 6.40 7.67 -7.62
C PHE A 222 7.57 8.66 -7.55
#